data_AF-A0A974NWG3-F1
#
_entry.id   AF-A0A974NWG3-F1
#
_cell.length_a   1.000
_cell.length_b   1.000
_cell.length_c   1.000
_cell.angle_alpha   90.00
_cell.angle_beta   90.00
_cell.angle_gamma   90.00
#
_symmetry.space_group_name_H-M   'P 1'
#
loop_
_entity.id
_entity.type
_entity.pdbx_description
1 polymer ?
#
loop_
_entity_poly.entity_id
_entity_poly.type
_entity_poly.pdbx_seq_one_letter_code
_entity_poly.pdbx_strand_id
1 'polypeptide(L)'
;MKLNVIRVLNDAWALFRGDADLLIRIASVFMFIPQLALLLIVPPMPSIVLTADMTETEQRALAQVLADWIAANGGWHLAATILVQFGTLALLALYLRRDRPDVRTAMAGAVARFPASCSQ
;
A
#
# COMPACT_ATOMS: atom_id res chain seq x y z
N MET A 1 -25.21 23.46 -2.87
CA MET A 1 -24.86 22.55 -4.00
C MET A 1 -25.14 21.12 -3.57
N LYS A 2 -26.02 20.39 -4.27
CA LYS A 2 -26.25 18.95 -4.02
C LYS A 2 -25.25 18.15 -4.85
N LEU A 3 -24.32 17.47 -4.18
CA LEU A 3 -23.40 16.53 -4.82
C LEU A 3 -24.21 15.37 -5.40
N ASN A 4 -24.27 15.29 -6.72
CA ASN A 4 -24.86 14.14 -7.40
C ASN A 4 -23.78 13.06 -7.51
N VAL A 5 -23.76 12.17 -6.53
CA VAL A 5 -22.78 11.07 -6.41
C VAL A 5 -22.73 10.21 -7.68
N ILE A 6 -23.88 9.99 -8.32
CA ILE A 6 -23.99 9.19 -9.55
C ILE A 6 -23.29 9.88 -10.71
N ARG A 7 -23.46 11.21 -10.85
CA ARG A 7 -22.78 11.98 -11.89
C ARG A 7 -21.26 12.04 -11.65
N VAL A 8 -20.83 12.21 -10.40
CA VAL A 8 -19.42 12.20 -10.02
C VAL A 8 -18.78 10.83 -10.32
N LEU A 9 -19.49 9.74 -10.05
CA LEU A 9 -19.00 8.39 -10.31
C LEU A 9 -18.87 8.11 -11.82
N ASN A 10 -19.83 8.55 -12.63
CA ASN A 10 -19.76 8.40 -14.08
C ASN A 10 -18.62 9.22 -14.71
N ASP A 11 -18.39 10.45 -14.24
CA ASP A 11 -17.27 11.27 -14.70
C ASP A 11 -15.92 10.65 -14.28
N ALA A 12 -15.82 10.15 -13.04
CA ALA A 12 -14.65 9.42 -12.56
C ALA A 12 -14.42 8.12 -13.35
N TRP A 13 -15.49 7.42 -13.73
CA TRP A 13 -15.42 6.19 -14.52
C TRP A 13 -14.98 6.42 -15.96
N ALA A 14 -15.45 7.51 -16.59
CA ALA A 14 -15.01 7.92 -17.92
C ALA A 14 -13.53 8.31 -17.92
N LEU A 15 -13.09 9.02 -16.86
CA LEU A 15 -11.69 9.38 -16.65
C LEU A 15 -10.81 8.15 -16.42
N PHE A 16 -11.28 7.21 -15.59
CA PHE A 16 -10.61 5.93 -15.35
C PHE A 16 -10.45 5.13 -16.64
N ARG A 17 -11.49 5.02 -17.48
CA ARG A 17 -11.38 4.29 -18.75
C ARG A 17 -10.43 4.93 -19.75
N GLY A 18 -10.30 6.26 -19.74
CA GLY A 18 -9.35 6.98 -20.60
C GLY A 18 -7.89 6.66 -20.25
N ASP A 19 -7.59 6.53 -18.95
CA ASP A 19 -6.23 6.33 -18.44
C ASP A 19 -6.01 4.90 -17.90
N ALA A 20 -6.92 3.96 -18.19
CA ALA A 20 -6.97 2.63 -17.57
C ALA A 20 -5.69 1.82 -17.77
N ASP A 21 -5.06 1.87 -18.94
CA ASP A 21 -3.82 1.13 -19.21
C ASP A 21 -2.67 1.63 -18.30
N LEU A 22 -2.56 2.94 -18.10
CA LEU A 22 -1.57 3.52 -17.20
C LEU A 22 -1.84 3.16 -15.74
N LEU A 23 -3.10 3.31 -15.32
CA LEU A 23 -3.52 3.03 -13.95
C LEU A 23 -3.36 1.55 -13.61
N ILE A 24 -3.70 0.66 -14.53
CA ILE A 24 -3.53 -0.78 -14.37
C ILE A 24 -2.04 -1.10 -14.27
N ARG A 25 -1.16 -0.52 -15.09
CA ARG A 25 0.30 -0.74 -14.99
C ARG A 25 0.87 -0.27 -13.66
N ILE A 26 0.51 0.93 -13.20
CA ILE A 26 0.98 1.45 -11.92
C ILE A 26 0.41 0.63 -10.77
N ALA A 27 -0.90 0.38 -10.74
CA ALA A 27 -1.55 -0.38 -9.68
C ALA A 27 -1.04 -1.84 -9.62
N SER A 28 -0.84 -2.50 -10.76
CA SER A 28 -0.29 -3.86 -10.79
C SER A 28 1.16 -3.88 -10.28
N VAL A 29 2.00 -2.93 -10.68
CA VAL A 29 3.40 -2.90 -10.19
C VAL A 29 3.48 -2.53 -8.71
N PHE A 30 2.68 -1.59 -8.23
CA PHE A 30 2.82 -1.05 -6.87
C PHE A 30 1.87 -1.65 -5.82
N MET A 31 0.77 -2.30 -6.21
CA MET A 31 -0.09 -3.05 -5.27
C MET A 31 0.08 -4.55 -5.42
N PHE A 32 0.10 -5.08 -6.66
CA PHE A 32 0.10 -6.53 -6.85
C PHE A 32 1.47 -7.15 -6.60
N ILE A 33 2.56 -6.60 -7.16
CA ILE A 33 3.91 -7.16 -6.95
C ILE A 33 4.34 -7.18 -5.47
N PRO A 34 4.24 -6.10 -4.67
CA PRO A 34 4.68 -6.16 -3.27
C PRO A 34 3.86 -7.16 -2.45
N GLN A 35 2.56 -7.28 -2.72
CA GLN A 35 1.71 -8.24 -2.02
C GLN A 35 2.00 -9.68 -2.45
N LEU A 36 2.26 -9.92 -3.74
CA LEU A 36 2.72 -11.22 -4.23
C LEU A 36 4.08 -11.60 -3.65
N ALA A 37 5.01 -10.65 -3.57
CA ALA A 37 6.33 -10.88 -3.00
C ALA A 37 6.24 -11.26 -1.52
N LEU A 38 5.37 -10.60 -0.74
CA LEU A 38 5.11 -11.00 0.64
C LEU A 38 4.59 -12.43 0.75
N LEU A 39 3.64 -12.82 -0.11
CA LEU A 39 3.07 -14.17 -0.09
C LEU A 39 4.08 -15.27 -0.46
N LEU A 40 5.11 -14.93 -1.24
CA LEU A 40 6.15 -15.88 -1.67
C LEU A 40 7.34 -15.94 -0.72
N ILE A 41 7.72 -14.80 -0.13
CA ILE A 41 8.95 -14.67 0.66
C ILE A 41 8.67 -14.86 2.14
N VAL A 42 7.54 -14.35 2.63
CA VAL A 42 7.27 -14.31 4.07
C VAL A 42 6.46 -15.54 4.48
N PRO A 43 6.96 -16.36 5.42
CA PRO A 43 6.19 -17.47 5.96
C PRO A 43 4.90 -16.96 6.63
N PRO A 44 3.82 -17.77 6.62
CA PRO A 44 2.56 -17.35 7.21
C PRO A 44 2.74 -17.00 8.69
N MET A 45 2.02 -15.96 9.12
CA MET A 45 2.02 -15.53 10.51
C MET A 45 1.48 -16.68 11.39
N PRO A 46 2.12 -16.98 12.52
CA PRO A 46 1.64 -18.00 13.44
C PRO A 46 0.24 -17.64 13.96
N SER A 47 -0.63 -18.65 14.04
CA SER A 47 -2.01 -18.46 14.50
C SER A 47 -2.04 -18.06 15.97
N ILE A 48 -2.66 -16.91 16.27
CA ILE A 48 -2.86 -16.44 17.63
C ILE A 48 -4.16 -17.07 18.15
N VAL A 49 -4.05 -18.24 18.80
CA VAL A 49 -5.18 -18.91 19.44
C VAL A 49 -5.11 -18.62 20.93
N LEU A 50 -5.95 -17.69 21.39
CA LEU A 50 -6.13 -17.38 22.81
C LEU A 50 -7.33 -18.15 23.33
N THR A 51 -7.10 -19.12 24.21
CA THR A 51 -8.17 -19.80 24.95
C THR A 51 -8.30 -19.22 26.36
N ALA A 52 -9.51 -19.26 26.93
CA ALA A 52 -9.78 -18.73 28.27
C ALA A 52 -8.99 -19.46 29.38
N ASP A 53 -8.58 -20.71 29.12
CA ASP A 53 -7.84 -21.56 30.05
C ASP A 53 -6.32 -21.51 29.86
N MET A 54 -5.81 -20.67 28.96
CA MET A 54 -4.36 -20.54 28.74
C MET A 54 -3.66 -20.04 30.00
N THR A 55 -2.64 -20.78 30.42
CA THR A 55 -1.75 -20.36 31.50
C THR A 55 -0.92 -19.16 31.10
N GLU A 56 -0.49 -18.36 32.08
CA GLU A 56 0.38 -17.19 31.85
C GLU A 56 1.68 -17.58 31.12
N THR A 57 2.21 -18.77 31.42
CA THR A 57 3.38 -19.35 30.75
C THR A 57 3.15 -19.62 29.26
N GLU A 58 1.99 -20.14 28.88
CA GLU A 58 1.64 -20.38 27.48
C GLU A 58 1.41 -19.07 26.74
N GLN A 59 0.83 -18.07 27.39
CA GLN A 59 0.66 -16.73 26.82
C GLN A 59 2.01 -16.08 26.53
N ARG A 60 2.97 -16.18 27.46
CA ARG A 60 4.34 -15.67 27.26
C ARG A 60 5.07 -16.42 26.14
N ALA A 61 4.93 -17.75 26.06
CA ALA A 61 5.52 -18.53 24.99
C ALA A 61 4.95 -18.14 23.62
N LEU A 62 3.63 -17.95 23.51
CA LEU A 62 2.98 -17.47 22.29
C LEU A 62 3.47 -16.06 21.91
N ALA A 63 3.56 -15.16 22.88
CA ALA A 63 4.07 -13.80 22.66
C ALA A 63 5.52 -13.80 22.18
N GLN A 64 6.36 -14.68 22.71
CA GLN A 64 7.76 -14.84 22.29
C GLN A 64 7.84 -15.30 20.83
N VAL A 65 7.10 -16.35 20.46
CA VAL A 65 7.05 -16.87 19.08
C VAL A 65 6.58 -15.79 18.10
N LEU A 66 5.58 -15.00 18.50
CA LEU A 66 5.09 -13.90 17.68
C LEU A 66 6.15 -12.78 17.53
N ALA A 67 6.82 -12.42 18.62
CA ALA A 67 7.87 -11.41 18.62
C ALA A 67 9.05 -11.82 17.72
N ASP A 68 9.47 -13.08 17.78
CA ASP A 68 10.54 -13.62 16.95
C ASP A 68 10.16 -13.61 15.46
N TRP A 69 8.91 -13.97 15.14
CA TRP A 69 8.40 -13.90 13.77
C TRP A 69 8.36 -12.46 13.26
N ILE A 70 7.90 -11.50 14.08
CA ILE A 70 7.86 -10.08 13.73
C ILE A 70 9.28 -9.53 13.54
N ALA A 71 10.22 -9.89 14.41
CA ALA A 71 11.61 -9.46 14.29
C ALA A 71 12.25 -9.98 12.99
N ALA A 72 11.95 -11.21 12.59
CA ALA A 72 12.48 -11.80 11.37
C ALA A 72 11.80 -11.29 10.08
N ASN A 73 10.48 -11.01 10.11
CA ASN A 73 9.68 -10.79 8.90
C ASN A 73 8.99 -9.41 8.81
N GLY A 74 9.00 -8.63 9.89
CA GLY A 74 8.35 -7.32 9.96
C GLY A 74 8.97 -6.30 9.00
N GLY A 75 10.27 -6.41 8.72
CA GLY A 75 10.95 -5.56 7.75
C GLY A 75 10.39 -5.68 6.32
N TRP A 76 10.03 -6.90 5.90
CA TRP A 76 9.40 -7.12 4.60
C TRP A 76 8.01 -6.52 4.52
N HIS A 77 7.22 -6.65 5.59
CA HIS A 77 5.90 -6.03 5.68
C HIS A 77 5.98 -4.50 5.63
N LEU A 78 6.96 -3.91 6.32
CA LEU A 78 7.25 -2.48 6.24
C LEU A 78 7.64 -2.05 4.83
N ALA A 79 8.56 -2.77 4.18
CA ALA A 79 8.99 -2.46 2.82
C ALA A 79 7.82 -2.51 1.82
N ALA A 80 6.97 -3.54 1.90
CA ALA A 80 5.77 -3.65 1.09
C ALA A 80 4.78 -2.51 1.35
N THR A 81 4.58 -2.12 2.62
CA THR A 81 3.70 -1.01 3.00
C THR A 81 4.20 0.32 2.43
N ILE A 82 5.52 0.56 2.48
CA ILE A 82 6.14 1.75 1.88
C ILE A 82 5.92 1.76 0.37
N LEU A 83 6.08 0.61 -0.30
CA LEU A 83 5.86 0.49 -1.75
C LEU A 83 4.41 0.81 -2.14
N VAL A 84 3.44 0.29 -1.40
CA VAL A 84 2.01 0.53 -1.63
C VAL A 84 1.65 1.99 -1.37
N GLN A 85 2.19 2.60 -0.31
CA GLN A 85 1.96 4.02 -0.04
C GLN A 85 2.62 4.93 -1.06
N PHE A 86 3.81 4.58 -1.54
CA PHE A 86 4.42 5.29 -2.66
C PHE A 86 3.55 5.22 -3.92
N GLY A 87 3.03 4.03 -4.26
CA GLY A 87 2.10 3.86 -5.38
C GLY A 87 0.84 4.72 -5.23
N THR A 88 0.26 4.74 -4.03
CA THR A 88 -0.91 5.58 -3.71
C THR A 88 -0.60 7.06 -3.86
N LEU A 89 0.54 7.53 -3.36
CA LEU A 89 0.99 8.91 -3.52
C LEU A 89 1.27 9.27 -4.99
N ALA A 90 1.84 8.36 -5.77
CA ALA A 90 2.07 8.55 -7.20
C ALA A 90 0.75 8.70 -7.95
N LEU A 91 -0.24 7.87 -7.67
CA LEU A 91 -1.60 7.96 -8.19
C LEU A 91 -2.27 9.29 -7.82
N LEU A 92 -2.20 9.68 -6.53
CA LEU A 92 -2.73 10.96 -6.07
C LEU A 92 -2.03 12.13 -6.77
N ALA A 93 -0.70 12.12 -6.90
CA ALA A 93 0.05 13.18 -7.57
C ALA A 93 -0.30 13.29 -9.08
N LEU A 94 -0.61 12.18 -9.72
CA LEU A 94 -1.03 12.12 -11.12
C LEU A 94 -2.43 12.73 -11.30
N TYR A 95 -3.34 12.47 -10.37
CA TYR A 95 -4.71 13.01 -10.40
C TYR A 95 -4.86 14.43 -9.84
N LEU A 96 -3.97 14.87 -8.94
CA LEU A 96 -4.02 16.22 -8.37
C LEU A 96 -3.42 17.28 -9.31
N ARG A 97 -2.59 16.86 -10.29
CA ARG A 97 -2.04 17.77 -11.31
C ARG A 97 -3.03 17.99 -12.44
N ARG A 98 -3.49 19.25 -12.54
CA ARG A 98 -4.43 19.73 -13.55
C ARG A 98 -3.84 19.80 -14.97
N ASP A 99 -2.53 19.61 -15.16
CA ASP A 99 -1.82 19.77 -16.44
C ASP A 99 -1.67 18.48 -17.27
N ARG A 100 -2.19 17.33 -16.82
CA ARG A 100 -2.05 16.00 -17.48
C ARG A 100 -0.67 15.79 -18.14
N PRO A 101 0.44 15.82 -17.38
CA PRO A 101 1.75 15.66 -17.97
C PRO A 101 2.08 14.16 -18.05
N ASP A 102 2.81 13.81 -19.09
CA ASP A 102 3.31 12.46 -19.37
C ASP A 102 3.92 11.78 -18.12
N VAL A 103 3.77 10.46 -18.01
CA VAL A 103 4.08 9.61 -16.84
C VAL A 103 5.48 9.87 -16.28
N ARG A 104 6.42 10.15 -17.18
CA ARG A 104 7.82 10.47 -16.88
C ARG A 104 7.97 11.73 -16.02
N THR A 105 7.15 12.74 -16.27
CA THR A 105 7.16 14.03 -15.56
C THR A 105 6.49 13.93 -14.19
N ALA A 106 5.48 13.05 -14.06
CA ALA A 106 4.85 12.75 -12.78
C ALA A 106 5.82 11.99 -11.84
N MET A 107 6.53 10.98 -12.36
CA MET A 107 7.54 10.24 -11.59
C MET A 107 8.72 11.14 -11.17
N ALA A 108 9.22 12.01 -12.06
CA ALA A 108 10.29 12.96 -11.71
C ALA A 108 9.87 13.96 -10.62
N GLY A 109 8.59 14.38 -10.61
CA GLY A 109 8.05 15.27 -9.58
C GLY A 109 7.87 14.59 -8.21
N ALA A 110 7.56 13.28 -8.19
CA ALA A 110 7.43 12.51 -6.96
C ALA A 110 8.80 12.32 -6.26
N VAL A 111 9.86 12.03 -7.04
CA VAL A 111 11.23 11.94 -6.54
C VAL A 111 11.71 13.27 -5.94
N ALA A 112 11.35 14.39 -6.57
CA ALA A 112 11.72 15.72 -6.08
C ALA A 112 11.02 16.13 -4.76
N ARG A 113 9.88 15.52 -4.43
CA ARG A 113 9.14 15.80 -3.19
C ARG A 113 9.37 14.81 -2.06
N PHE A 114 9.98 13.66 -2.35
CA PHE A 114 10.33 12.65 -1.36
C PHE A 114 11.24 13.15 -0.21
N PRO A 115 12.22 14.07 -0.42
CA PRO A 115 13.02 14.57 0.70
C PRO A 115 12.31 15.58 1.60
N ALA A 116 11.16 16.13 1.20
CA ALA A 116 10.45 17.16 1.97
C ALA A 116 9.48 16.60 3.03
N SER A 117 9.16 15.30 2.98
CA SER A 117 8.26 14.64 3.94
C SER A 117 8.95 14.05 5.16
N CYS A 118 10.29 14.06 5.22
CA CYS A 118 11.05 13.59 6.39
C CYS A 118 11.39 14.70 7.40
N SER A 119 10.92 15.94 7.20
CA SER A 119 11.19 17.07 8.09
C SER A 119 9.97 17.62 8.82
N GLN A 120 8.88 16.86 8.92
CA GLN A 120 7.66 17.29 9.62
C GLN A 120 7.22 16.25 10.64
#